data_AF-A0AAN0X709-F1
#
_entry.id   AF-A0AAN0X709-F1
#
_cell.length_a   1.000
_cell.length_b   1.000
_cell.length_c   1.000
_cell.angle_alpha   90.00
_cell.angle_beta   90.00
_cell.angle_gamma   90.00
#
_symmetry.space_group_name_H-M   'P 1'
#
loop_
_entity.id
_entity.type
_entity.pdbx_description
1 polymer ?
#
loop_
_entity_poly.entity_id
_entity_poly.type
_entity_poly.pdbx_seq_one_letter_code
_entity_poly.pdbx_strand_id
1 'polypeptide(L)'
;MGLPQPIVTQQMVIAELVKAGIDRDIATDLSYRYYRNELTYKDIEYLETTFNLKLEKVEASLKSDIKDLDNKIDTVENNLNIKIDNVRNELKSDIKDLDNKIDTVENNLNIKIDNVRNELKSDIKDLDNKIDTVENNLNIKIDNARNELKSDIKDFDNKIDTVENNLNIKIDNVRNELKSDIKDLDNKIDNVRNELKSDIKDLD
;
A
#
# COMPACT_ATOMS: atom_id res chain seq x y z
N MET A 1 -74.29 -67.18 28.09
CA MET A 1 -74.04 -68.58 28.47
C MET A 1 -73.56 -69.30 27.23
N GLY A 2 -72.27 -69.66 27.15
CA GLY A 2 -71.78 -70.49 26.04
C GLY A 2 -72.38 -71.89 26.18
N LEU A 3 -72.90 -72.44 25.08
CA LEU A 3 -73.39 -73.82 25.03
C LEU A 3 -72.30 -74.78 25.54
N PRO A 4 -72.65 -75.85 26.28
CA PRO A 4 -71.68 -76.83 26.73
C PRO A 4 -71.00 -77.44 25.51
N GLN A 5 -69.69 -77.15 25.34
CA GLN A 5 -68.93 -77.77 24.28
C GLN A 5 -68.72 -79.25 24.63
N PRO A 6 -69.06 -80.19 23.73
CA PRO A 6 -68.88 -81.60 24.01
C PRO A 6 -67.41 -81.88 24.30
N ILE A 7 -67.13 -82.52 25.45
CA ILE A 7 -65.78 -82.92 25.84
C ILE A 7 -65.40 -84.12 24.96
N VAL A 8 -64.57 -83.87 23.96
CA VAL A 8 -64.04 -84.91 23.07
C VAL A 8 -63.04 -85.75 23.86
N THR A 9 -63.44 -86.93 24.34
CA THR A 9 -62.55 -87.83 25.09
C THR A 9 -61.57 -88.55 24.16
N GLN A 10 -60.40 -88.96 24.67
CA GLN A 10 -59.43 -89.74 23.90
C GLN A 10 -60.09 -90.96 23.20
N GLN A 11 -60.96 -91.67 23.92
CA GLN A 11 -61.68 -92.84 23.40
C GLN A 11 -62.58 -92.51 22.21
N MET A 12 -63.22 -91.32 22.22
CA MET A 12 -64.05 -90.85 21.12
C MET A 12 -63.22 -90.57 19.87
N VAL A 13 -62.00 -90.02 20.04
CA VAL A 13 -61.06 -89.79 18.93
C VAL A 13 -60.56 -91.11 18.35
N ILE A 14 -60.21 -92.10 19.20
CA ILE A 14 -59.82 -93.45 18.74
C ILE A 14 -60.92 -94.09 17.90
N ALA A 15 -62.17 -94.07 18.41
CA ALA A 15 -63.30 -94.69 17.74
C ALA A 15 -63.52 -94.11 16.34
N GLU A 16 -63.42 -92.78 16.20
CA GLU A 16 -63.66 -92.12 14.92
C GLU A 16 -62.48 -92.29 13.94
N LEU A 17 -61.24 -92.33 14.42
CA LEU A 17 -60.06 -92.63 13.59
C LEU A 17 -60.09 -94.08 13.07
N VAL A 18 -60.44 -95.06 13.91
CA VAL A 18 -60.59 -96.46 13.49
C VAL A 18 -61.71 -96.62 12.46
N LYS A 19 -62.83 -95.91 12.67
CA LYS A 19 -63.95 -95.90 11.74
C LYS A 19 -63.59 -95.27 10.38
N ALA A 20 -62.68 -94.31 10.37
CA ALA A 20 -62.10 -93.75 9.15
C ALA A 20 -61.11 -94.70 8.43
N GLY A 21 -60.92 -95.92 8.96
CA GLY A 21 -60.06 -96.94 8.36
C GLY A 21 -58.60 -96.86 8.79
N ILE A 22 -58.27 -96.07 9.82
CA ILE A 22 -56.93 -96.01 10.40
C ILE A 22 -56.76 -97.22 11.32
N ASP A 23 -55.60 -97.87 11.22
CA ASP A 23 -55.25 -98.97 12.10
C ASP A 23 -55.39 -98.58 13.59
N ARG A 24 -55.86 -99.52 14.42
CA ARG A 24 -56.22 -99.25 15.82
C ARG A 24 -55.05 -98.78 16.66
N ASP A 25 -53.85 -99.27 16.38
CA ASP A 25 -52.65 -98.87 17.11
C ASP A 25 -52.24 -97.44 16.71
N ILE A 26 -52.37 -97.11 15.42
CA ILE A 26 -52.13 -95.77 14.88
C ILE A 26 -53.19 -94.78 15.40
N ALA A 27 -54.46 -95.17 15.47
CA ALA A 27 -55.56 -94.36 16.00
C ALA A 27 -55.40 -94.07 17.50
N THR A 28 -54.89 -95.04 18.26
CA THR A 28 -54.60 -94.90 19.68
C THR A 28 -53.48 -93.87 19.90
N ASP A 29 -52.39 -93.97 19.16
CA ASP A 29 -51.27 -93.01 19.19
C ASP A 29 -51.70 -91.59 18.77
N LEU A 30 -52.47 -91.45 17.68
CA LEU A 30 -52.98 -90.14 17.22
C LEU A 30 -53.95 -89.49 18.22
N SER A 31 -54.84 -90.27 18.84
CA SER A 31 -55.76 -89.73 19.87
C SER A 31 -55.02 -89.24 21.11
N TYR A 32 -53.93 -89.92 21.50
CA TYR A 32 -53.12 -89.56 22.64
C TYR A 32 -52.41 -88.24 22.39
N ARG A 33 -51.82 -88.09 21.19
CA ARG A 33 -51.16 -86.86 20.72
C ARG A 33 -52.14 -85.68 20.65
N TYR A 34 -53.36 -85.92 20.17
CA TYR A 34 -54.43 -84.90 20.12
C TYR A 34 -54.84 -84.45 21.52
N TYR A 35 -55.11 -85.38 22.45
CA TYR A 35 -55.57 -85.07 23.80
C TYR A 35 -54.51 -84.40 24.69
N ARG A 36 -53.22 -84.60 24.36
CA ARG A 36 -52.08 -83.96 25.03
C ARG A 36 -51.59 -82.68 24.33
N ASN A 37 -52.28 -82.23 23.28
CA ASN A 37 -51.89 -81.09 22.43
C ASN A 37 -50.46 -81.21 21.84
N GLU A 38 -49.92 -82.42 21.72
CA GLU A 38 -48.55 -82.63 21.23
C GLU A 38 -48.37 -82.18 19.78
N LEU A 39 -49.44 -82.15 18.98
CA LEU A 39 -49.41 -81.57 17.63
C LEU A 39 -49.28 -80.04 17.66
N THR A 40 -50.05 -79.35 18.50
CA THR A 40 -50.05 -77.88 18.58
C THR A 40 -48.74 -77.32 19.15
N TYR A 41 -48.14 -77.99 20.12
CA TYR A 41 -46.82 -77.58 20.64
C TYR A 41 -45.73 -77.70 19.57
N LYS A 42 -45.76 -78.75 18.75
CA LYS A 42 -44.82 -78.90 17.62
C LYS A 42 -44.98 -77.80 16.58
N ASP A 43 -46.21 -77.39 16.27
CA ASP A 43 -46.45 -76.29 15.32
C ASP A 43 -45.94 -74.95 15.87
N ILE A 44 -46.13 -74.69 17.16
CA ILE A 44 -45.61 -73.48 17.83
C ILE A 44 -44.08 -73.49 17.87
N GLU A 45 -43.47 -74.61 18.23
CA GLU A 45 -42.01 -74.79 18.22
C GLU A 45 -41.44 -74.59 16.81
N TYR A 46 -42.13 -75.10 15.78
CA TYR A 46 -41.77 -74.89 14.38
C TYR A 46 -41.87 -73.41 13.97
N LEU A 47 -42.91 -72.71 14.39
CA LEU A 47 -43.05 -71.27 14.14
C LEU A 47 -41.97 -70.47 14.86
N GLU A 48 -41.72 -70.74 16.13
CA GLU A 48 -40.68 -70.08 16.93
C GLU A 48 -39.30 -70.26 16.30
N THR A 49 -38.92 -71.49 15.97
CA THR A 49 -37.66 -71.79 15.28
C THR A 49 -37.58 -71.08 13.93
N THR A 50 -38.66 -71.07 13.14
CA THR A 50 -38.69 -70.38 11.84
C THR A 50 -38.56 -68.86 12.00
N PHE A 51 -39.22 -68.25 12.99
CA PHE A 51 -39.13 -66.81 13.26
C PHE A 51 -37.74 -66.42 13.76
N ASN A 52 -37.17 -67.17 14.69
CA ASN A 52 -35.82 -66.94 15.19
C ASN A 52 -34.79 -67.01 14.05
N LEU A 53 -34.90 -68.01 13.17
CA LEU A 53 -34.04 -68.10 11.98
C LEU A 53 -34.20 -66.91 11.02
N LYS A 54 -35.43 -66.39 10.85
CA LYS A 54 -35.66 -65.19 10.02
C LYS A 54 -35.08 -63.94 10.68
N LEU A 55 -35.23 -63.79 12.00
CA LEU A 55 -34.67 -62.69 12.78
C LEU A 55 -33.14 -62.68 12.70
N GLU A 56 -32.49 -63.82 12.91
CA GLU A 56 -31.03 -63.96 12.78
C GLU A 56 -30.54 -63.56 11.38
N LYS A 57 -31.27 -63.96 10.32
CA LYS A 57 -30.93 -63.58 8.95
C LYS A 57 -31.06 -62.07 8.71
N VAL A 58 -32.11 -61.44 9.25
CA VAL A 58 -32.30 -59.99 9.14
C VAL A 58 -31.21 -59.25 9.92
N GLU A 59 -30.90 -59.68 11.14
CA GLU A 59 -29.83 -59.09 11.96
C GLU A 59 -28.47 -59.19 11.26
N ALA A 60 -28.15 -60.37 10.71
CA ALA A 60 -26.92 -60.58 9.95
C ALA A 60 -26.85 -59.68 8.70
N SER A 61 -27.96 -59.53 7.96
CA SER A 61 -28.03 -58.64 6.80
C SER A 61 -27.80 -57.18 7.20
N LEU A 62 -28.51 -56.70 8.22
CA LEU A 62 -28.38 -55.31 8.69
C LEU A 62 -26.96 -55.02 9.21
N LYS A 63 -26.34 -55.98 9.91
CA LYS A 63 -24.95 -55.84 10.37
C LYS A 63 -23.97 -55.75 9.19
N SER A 64 -24.23 -56.48 8.11
CA SER A 64 -23.46 -56.36 6.87
C SER A 64 -23.65 -54.99 6.22
N ASP A 65 -24.89 -54.52 6.10
CA ASP A 65 -25.20 -53.22 5.49
C ASP A 65 -24.58 -52.06 6.28
N ILE A 66 -24.64 -52.10 7.61
CA ILE A 66 -23.99 -51.11 8.49
C ILE A 66 -22.49 -51.10 8.25
N LYS A 67 -21.85 -52.27 8.22
CA LYS A 67 -20.40 -52.37 7.95
C LYS A 67 -20.02 -51.80 6.59
N ASP A 68 -20.84 -52.04 5.56
CA ASP A 68 -20.61 -51.49 4.23
C ASP A 68 -20.80 -49.97 4.18
N LEU A 69 -21.74 -49.43 4.96
CA LEU A 69 -21.92 -47.99 5.13
C LEU A 69 -20.75 -47.35 5.87
N ASP A 70 -20.27 -47.95 6.96
CA ASP A 70 -19.09 -47.47 7.70
C ASP A 70 -17.87 -47.39 6.78
N ASN A 71 -17.61 -48.44 6.00
CA ASN A 71 -16.51 -48.44 5.01
C ASN A 71 -16.65 -47.34 3.96
N LYS A 72 -17.88 -47.05 3.50
CA LYS A 72 -18.15 -45.96 2.55
C LYS A 72 -17.94 -44.60 3.19
N ILE A 73 -18.34 -44.42 4.45
CA ILE A 73 -18.14 -43.18 5.21
C ILE A 73 -16.63 -42.93 5.37
N ASP A 74 -15.86 -43.93 5.82
CA ASP A 74 -14.41 -43.84 5.97
C ASP A 74 -13.72 -43.49 4.64
N THR A 75 -14.17 -44.08 3.53
CA THR A 75 -13.64 -43.78 2.20
C THR A 75 -13.93 -42.33 1.80
N VAL A 76 -15.15 -41.83 2.05
CA VAL A 76 -15.52 -40.44 1.74
C VAL A 76 -14.75 -39.46 2.61
N GLU A 77 -14.61 -39.73 3.91
CA GLU A 77 -13.86 -38.88 4.84
C GLU A 77 -12.38 -38.77 4.44
N ASN A 78 -11.73 -39.90 4.14
CA ASN A 78 -10.35 -39.92 3.66
C ASN A 78 -10.18 -39.11 2.35
N ASN A 79 -11.10 -39.27 1.40
CA ASN A 79 -11.06 -38.51 0.14
C ASN A 79 -11.26 -37.00 0.36
N LEU A 80 -12.12 -36.61 1.29
CA LEU A 80 -12.34 -35.20 1.63
C LEU A 80 -11.11 -34.61 2.31
N ASN A 81 -10.48 -35.33 3.25
CA ASN A 81 -9.25 -34.90 3.90
C ASN A 81 -8.13 -34.66 2.89
N ILE A 82 -7.93 -35.60 1.95
CA ILE A 82 -6.94 -35.44 0.86
C ILE A 82 -7.24 -34.20 0.01
N LYS A 83 -8.50 -33.97 -0.37
CA LYS A 83 -8.88 -32.79 -1.16
C LYS A 83 -8.65 -31.50 -0.40
N ILE A 84 -8.96 -31.46 0.89
CA ILE A 84 -8.73 -30.29 1.75
C ILE A 84 -7.24 -29.98 1.86
N ASP A 85 -6.40 -31.00 2.05
CA ASP A 85 -4.95 -30.82 2.15
C ASP A 85 -4.34 -30.35 0.83
N ASN A 86 -4.81 -30.86 -0.31
CA ASN A 86 -4.40 -30.37 -1.62
C ASN A 86 -4.72 -28.88 -1.81
N VAL A 87 -5.97 -28.47 -1.53
CA VAL A 87 -6.39 -27.06 -1.62
C VAL A 87 -5.57 -26.17 -0.67
N ARG A 88 -5.30 -26.63 0.56
CA ARG A 88 -4.45 -25.89 1.51
C ARG A 88 -3.03 -25.70 0.99
N ASN A 89 -2.45 -26.72 0.36
CA ASN A 89 -1.11 -26.65 -0.20
C ASN A 89 -1.05 -25.73 -1.42
N GLU A 90 -2.05 -25.78 -2.30
CA GLU A 90 -2.19 -24.86 -3.45
C GLU A 90 -2.29 -23.40 -2.96
N LEU A 91 -3.19 -23.12 -2.02
CA LEU A 91 -3.34 -21.77 -1.45
C LEU A 91 -2.06 -21.28 -0.78
N LYS A 92 -1.32 -22.15 -0.07
CA LYS A 92 -0.04 -21.79 0.53
C LYS A 92 1.01 -21.45 -0.53
N SER A 93 0.99 -22.13 -1.68
CA SER A 93 1.86 -21.82 -2.81
C SER A 93 1.49 -20.47 -3.43
N ASP A 94 0.20 -20.23 -3.68
CA ASP A 94 -0.30 -18.98 -4.25
C ASP A 94 0.04 -17.77 -3.37
N ILE A 95 -0.11 -17.91 -2.04
CA ILE A 95 0.28 -16.86 -1.07
C ILE A 95 1.77 -16.57 -1.18
N LYS A 96 2.63 -17.60 -1.22
CA LYS A 96 4.08 -17.43 -1.36
C LYS A 96 4.45 -16.74 -2.67
N ASP A 97 3.78 -17.07 -3.77
CA ASP A 97 4.02 -16.44 -5.07
C ASP A 97 3.56 -14.98 -5.08
N LEU A 98 2.48 -14.64 -4.38
CA LEU A 98 2.05 -13.27 -4.18
C LEU A 98 3.04 -12.47 -3.33
N ASP A 99 3.53 -13.03 -2.23
CA ASP A 99 4.56 -12.39 -1.38
C ASP A 99 5.81 -12.07 -2.22
N ASN A 100 6.30 -13.03 -3.01
CA ASN A 100 7.45 -12.80 -3.90
C ASN A 100 7.20 -11.70 -4.95
N LYS A 101 5.98 -11.61 -5.48
CA LYS A 101 5.59 -10.55 -6.43
C LYS A 101 5.56 -9.19 -5.74
N ILE A 102 5.04 -9.12 -4.51
CA ILE A 102 5.01 -7.90 -3.70
C ILE A 102 6.44 -7.42 -3.44
N ASP A 103 7.33 -8.30 -2.97
CA ASP A 103 8.74 -7.98 -2.72
C ASP A 103 9.44 -7.46 -3.99
N THR A 104 9.16 -8.09 -5.14
CA THR A 104 9.71 -7.66 -6.43
C THR A 104 9.24 -6.26 -6.82
N VAL A 105 7.95 -5.97 -6.63
CA VAL A 105 7.39 -4.63 -6.92
C VAL A 105 7.97 -3.59 -5.97
N GLU A 106 8.07 -3.88 -4.68
CA GLU A 106 8.63 -2.98 -3.68
C GLU A 106 10.09 -2.63 -3.99
N ASN A 107 10.93 -3.63 -4.29
CA ASN A 107 12.32 -3.41 -4.67
C ASN A 107 12.45 -2.55 -5.94
N ASN A 108 11.63 -2.82 -6.96
CA ASN A 108 11.63 -2.02 -8.19
C ASN A 108 11.20 -0.56 -7.95
N LEU A 109 10.23 -0.33 -7.06
CA LEU A 109 9.80 1.02 -6.69
C LEU A 109 10.90 1.76 -5.93
N ASN A 110 11.56 1.11 -4.98
CA ASN A 110 12.68 1.69 -4.24
C ASN A 110 13.81 2.12 -5.18
N ILE A 111 14.21 1.27 -6.13
CA ILE A 111 15.22 1.61 -7.15
C ILE A 111 14.80 2.83 -7.97
N LYS A 112 13.54 2.88 -8.43
CA LYS A 112 13.03 4.03 -9.21
C LYS A 112 13.05 5.32 -8.38
N ILE A 113 12.64 5.26 -7.11
CA ILE A 113 12.66 6.40 -6.20
C ILE A 113 14.09 6.92 -6.01
N ASP A 114 15.05 6.03 -5.80
CA ASP A 114 16.45 6.41 -5.61
C ASP A 114 17.07 7.01 -6.88
N ASN A 115 16.72 6.49 -8.06
CA ASN A 115 17.14 7.09 -9.33
C ASN A 115 16.61 8.53 -9.47
N VAL A 116 15.31 8.75 -9.26
CA VAL A 116 14.71 10.10 -9.31
C VAL A 116 15.34 11.04 -8.30
N ARG A 117 15.60 10.58 -7.07
CA ARG A 117 16.30 11.38 -6.05
C ARG A 117 17.70 11.79 -6.49
N ASN A 118 18.44 10.88 -7.12
CA ASN A 118 19.79 11.17 -7.60
C ASN A 118 19.79 12.14 -8.79
N GLU A 119 18.86 11.99 -9.72
CA GLU A 119 18.67 12.93 -10.84
C GLU A 119 18.35 14.33 -10.32
N LEU A 120 17.36 14.46 -9.42
CA LEU A 120 17.00 15.76 -8.82
C LEU A 120 18.16 16.40 -8.04
N LYS A 121 18.97 15.59 -7.34
CA LYS A 121 20.16 16.09 -6.66
C LYS A 121 21.20 16.63 -7.63
N SER A 122 21.36 16.00 -8.80
CA SER A 122 22.24 16.49 -9.86
C SER A 122 21.71 17.79 -10.46
N ASP A 123 20.42 17.86 -10.76
CA ASP A 123 19.78 19.05 -11.32
C ASP A 123 19.90 20.26 -10.38
N ILE A 124 19.70 20.05 -9.07
CA ILE A 124 19.89 21.09 -8.05
C ILE A 124 21.34 21.60 -8.05
N LYS A 125 22.31 20.69 -8.07
CA LYS A 125 23.74 21.07 -8.11
C LYS A 125 24.09 21.85 -9.37
N ASP A 126 23.55 21.47 -10.52
CA ASP A 126 23.77 22.18 -11.78
C ASP A 126 23.12 23.57 -11.76
N LEU A 127 21.96 23.72 -11.11
CA LEU A 127 21.32 25.01 -10.91
C LEU A 127 22.13 25.91 -9.97
N ASP A 128 22.64 25.38 -8.85
CA ASP A 128 23.50 26.11 -7.92
C ASP A 128 24.75 26.64 -8.64
N ASN A 129 25.43 25.81 -9.44
CA ASN A 129 26.59 26.23 -10.23
C ASN A 129 26.24 27.35 -11.24
N LYS A 130 25.05 27.30 -11.85
CA LYS A 130 24.57 28.34 -12.77
C LYS A 130 24.30 29.65 -12.02
N ILE A 131 23.70 29.57 -10.84
CA ILE A 131 23.45 30.74 -9.97
C ILE A 131 24.80 31.38 -9.59
N ASP A 132 25.76 30.60 -9.10
CA ASP A 132 27.10 31.09 -8.75
C ASP A 132 27.80 31.77 -9.94
N THR A 133 27.66 31.20 -11.14
CA THR A 133 28.23 31.77 -12.36
C THR A 133 27.59 33.11 -12.71
N VAL A 134 26.26 33.21 -12.61
CA VAL A 134 25.52 34.45 -12.86
C VAL A 134 25.89 35.51 -11.83
N GLU A 135 25.96 35.15 -10.55
CA GLU A 135 26.34 36.06 -9.46
C GLU A 135 27.75 36.62 -9.67
N ASN A 136 28.73 35.76 -9.96
CA ASN A 136 30.10 36.18 -10.24
C ASN A 136 30.18 37.13 -11.45
N ASN A 137 29.46 36.83 -12.53
CA ASN A 137 29.41 37.69 -13.72
C ASN A 137 28.78 39.06 -13.42
N LEU A 138 27.73 39.10 -12.59
CA LEU A 138 27.10 40.35 -12.16
C LEU A 138 28.05 41.17 -11.30
N ASN A 139 28.76 40.55 -10.34
CA ASN A 139 29.75 41.21 -9.51
C ASN A 139 30.87 41.84 -10.36
N ILE A 140 31.42 41.11 -11.35
CA ILE A 140 32.42 41.64 -12.28
C ILE A 140 31.89 42.85 -13.06
N LYS A 141 30.65 42.77 -13.58
CA LYS A 141 30.03 43.89 -14.31
C LYS A 141 29.84 45.11 -13.43
N ILE A 142 29.41 44.92 -12.18
CA ILE A 142 29.25 46.00 -11.20
C ILE A 142 30.59 46.64 -10.88
N ASP A 143 31.64 45.86 -10.67
CA ASP A 143 32.98 46.38 -10.37
C ASP A 143 33.58 47.14 -11.55
N ASN A 144 33.38 46.65 -12.78
CA ASN A 144 33.79 47.37 -13.99
C ASN A 144 33.07 48.72 -14.10
N ALA A 145 31.74 48.74 -13.94
CA ALA A 145 30.96 49.99 -13.99
C ALA A 145 31.39 50.98 -12.89
N ARG A 146 31.69 50.49 -11.67
CA ARG A 146 32.22 51.32 -10.57
C ARG A 146 33.58 51.92 -10.91
N ASN A 147 34.46 51.14 -11.54
CA ASN A 147 35.80 51.61 -11.92
C ASN A 147 35.74 52.63 -13.06
N GLU A 148 34.88 52.43 -14.05
CA GLU A 148 34.62 53.40 -15.12
C GLU A 148 34.11 54.74 -14.54
N LEU A 149 33.07 54.69 -13.69
CA LEU A 149 32.55 55.89 -13.03
C LEU A 149 33.61 56.59 -12.17
N LYS A 150 34.46 55.85 -11.47
CA LYS A 150 35.56 56.42 -10.68
C LYS A 150 36.59 57.11 -11.58
N SER A 151 36.86 56.58 -12.76
CA SER A 151 37.74 57.22 -13.75
C SER A 151 37.13 58.50 -14.29
N ASP A 152 35.84 58.47 -14.66
CA ASP A 152 35.12 59.64 -15.17
C ASP A 152 35.08 60.78 -14.14
N ILE A 153 34.84 60.45 -12.86
CA ILE A 153 34.88 61.43 -11.76
C ILE A 153 36.27 62.07 -11.67
N LYS A 154 37.34 61.27 -11.69
CA LYS A 154 38.71 61.78 -11.64
C LYS A 154 39.03 62.69 -12.84
N ASP A 155 38.57 62.34 -14.02
CA ASP A 155 38.75 63.17 -15.22
C ASP A 155 37.99 64.49 -15.13
N PHE A 156 36.80 64.50 -14.52
CA PHE A 156 36.07 65.73 -14.22
C PHE A 156 36.78 66.58 -13.17
N ASP A 157 37.28 65.99 -12.08
CA ASP A 157 38.05 66.71 -11.07
C ASP A 157 39.27 67.42 -11.69
N ASN A 158 40.05 66.70 -12.53
CA ASN A 158 41.19 67.28 -13.25
C ASN A 158 40.79 68.44 -14.19
N LYS A 159 39.63 68.33 -14.85
CA LYS A 159 39.10 69.41 -15.70
C LYS A 159 38.69 70.62 -14.86
N ILE A 160 38.05 70.40 -13.71
CA ILE A 160 37.69 71.47 -12.77
C ILE A 160 38.95 72.19 -12.30
N ASP A 161 39.97 71.45 -11.83
CA ASP A 161 41.26 72.03 -11.39
C ASP A 161 41.91 72.86 -12.50
N THR A 162 41.87 72.38 -13.75
CA THR A 162 42.41 73.10 -14.91
C THR A 162 41.64 74.39 -15.17
N VAL A 163 40.31 74.35 -15.10
CA VAL A 163 39.46 75.54 -15.27
C VAL A 163 39.71 76.54 -14.14
N GLU A 164 39.79 76.09 -12.89
CA GLU A 164 40.06 76.93 -11.73
C GLU A 164 41.42 77.62 -11.84
N ASN A 165 42.48 76.88 -12.19
CA ASN A 165 43.81 77.44 -12.42
C ASN A 165 43.82 78.50 -13.54
N ASN A 166 43.15 78.21 -14.66
CA ASN A 166 43.05 79.16 -15.77
C ASN A 166 42.29 80.44 -15.37
N LEU A 167 41.23 80.31 -14.58
CA LEU A 167 40.48 81.46 -14.05
C LEU A 167 41.33 82.29 -13.09
N ASN A 168 42.08 81.65 -12.17
CA ASN A 168 42.99 82.32 -11.26
C ASN A 168 44.06 83.13 -12.02
N ILE A 169 44.69 82.54 -13.04
CA ILE A 169 45.66 83.24 -13.89
C ILE A 169 45.03 84.46 -14.59
N LYS A 170 43.83 84.31 -15.16
CA LYS A 170 43.11 85.42 -15.81
C LYS A 170 42.78 86.53 -14.81
N ILE A 171 42.33 86.18 -13.61
CA ILE A 171 42.04 87.13 -12.53
C ILE A 171 43.31 87.89 -12.14
N ASP A 172 44.44 87.19 -11.98
CA ASP A 172 45.71 87.82 -11.60
C ASP A 172 46.25 88.74 -12.70
N ASN A 173 46.10 88.36 -13.98
CA ASN A 173 46.43 89.24 -15.10
C ASN A 173 45.59 90.52 -15.08
N VAL A 174 44.27 90.41 -14.96
CA VAL A 174 43.36 91.57 -14.88
C VAL A 174 43.71 92.45 -13.66
N ARG A 175 44.01 91.84 -12.50
CA ARG A 175 44.45 92.59 -11.30
C ARG A 175 45.74 93.36 -11.55
N ASN A 176 46.71 92.75 -12.25
CA ASN A 176 47.99 93.39 -12.56
C ASN A 176 47.83 94.52 -13.59
N GLU A 177 47.03 94.33 -14.63
CA GLU A 177 46.66 95.36 -15.60
C GLU A 177 46.01 96.56 -14.90
N LEU A 178 44.96 96.33 -14.09
CA LEU A 178 44.30 97.38 -13.31
C LEU A 178 45.25 98.10 -12.35
N LYS A 179 46.17 97.37 -11.72
CA LYS A 179 47.20 97.97 -10.84
C LYS A 179 48.15 98.88 -11.62
N SER A 180 48.51 98.51 -12.85
CA SER A 180 49.32 99.35 -13.74
C SER A 180 48.55 100.59 -14.16
N ASP A 181 47.29 100.43 -14.59
CA ASP A 181 46.42 101.54 -14.99
C ASP A 181 46.23 102.56 -13.86
N ILE A 182 46.04 102.08 -12.62
CA ILE A 182 45.94 102.93 -11.42
C ILE A 182 47.25 103.69 -11.21
N LYS A 183 48.40 103.04 -11.31
CA LYS A 183 49.72 103.69 -11.15
C LYS A 183 49.95 104.77 -12.22
N ASP A 184 49.57 104.49 -13.46
CA ASP A 184 49.68 105.46 -14.55
C ASP A 184 48.73 106.65 -14.35
N LEU A 185 47.53 106.42 -13.81
CA LEU A 185 46.61 107.47 -13.42
C LEU A 185 47.15 108.31 -12.26
N ASP A 186 47.71 107.69 -11.21
CA ASP A 186 48.34 108.38 -10.09
C ASP A 186 49.48 109.30 -10.56
N ASN A 187 50.36 108.80 -11.45
CA ASN A 187 51.43 109.59 -12.06
C ASN A 187 50.87 110.80 -12.86
N LYS A 188 49.80 110.61 -13.63
CA LYS A 188 49.14 111.72 -14.36
C LYS A 188 48.55 112.75 -13.39
N ILE A 189 47.90 112.31 -12.31
CA ILE A 189 47.36 113.20 -11.28
C ILE A 189 48.48 114.00 -10.60
N ASP A 190 49.59 113.36 -10.25
CA ASP A 190 50.73 114.04 -9.62
C ASP A 190 51.38 115.05 -10.57
N ASN A 191 51.50 114.75 -11.87
CA ASN A 191 51.95 115.70 -12.87
C ASN A 191 51.02 116.92 -12.96
N VAL A 192 49.71 116.71 -13.10
CA VAL A 192 48.71 117.80 -13.14
C VAL A 192 48.75 118.62 -11.84
N ARG A 193 48.89 117.99 -10.68
CA ARG A 193 49.05 118.69 -9.39
C ARG A 193 50.31 119.55 -9.36
N ASN A 194 51.43 119.05 -9.88
CA ASN A 194 52.70 119.78 -9.94
C ASN A 194 52.62 120.97 -10.90
N GLU A 195 52.00 120.81 -12.08
CA GLU A 195 51.72 121.88 -13.04
C GLU A 195 50.85 122.98 -12.39
N LEU A 196 49.69 122.61 -11.81
CA LEU A 196 48.82 123.57 -11.10
C LEU A 196 49.55 124.30 -9.95
N LYS A 197 50.41 123.59 -9.22
CA LYS A 197 51.22 124.21 -8.14
C LYS A 197 52.25 125.20 -8.69
N SER A 198 52.79 124.95 -9.88
CA SER A 198 53.66 125.90 -10.58
C SER A 198 52.87 127.12 -11.05
N ASP A 199 51.74 126.90 -11.74
CA ASP A 199 50.89 127.97 -12.26
C ASP A 199 50.40 128.91 -11.15
N ILE A 200 50.06 128.38 -9.97
CA ILE A 200 49.66 129.19 -8.80
C ILE A 200 50.83 130.05 -8.28
N LYS A 201 52.07 129.53 -8.28
CA LYS A 201 53.24 130.32 -7.85
C LYS A 201 53.56 131.48 -8.79
N ASP A 202 53.25 131.34 -10.07
CA ASP A 202 53.50 132.38 -11.07
C ASP A 202 52.46 133.53 -11.00
N LEU A 203 51.41 133.40 -10.19
CA LEU A 203 50.35 134.39 -9.99
C LEU A 203 50.56 135.31 -8.75
N ASP A 204 51.51 135.00 -7.87
CA ASP A 204 51.91 135.79 -6.70
C ASP A 204 53.12 136.71 -7.01
#